data_AF-A0A0F8WCW0-F1
#
_entry.id   AF-A0A0F8WCW0-F1
#
_cell.length_a   1.000
_cell.length_b   1.000
_cell.length_c   1.000
_cell.angle_alpha   90.00
_cell.angle_beta   90.00
_cell.angle_gamma   90.00
#
_symmetry.space_group_name_H-M   'P 1'
#
loop_
_entity.id
_entity.type
_entity.pdbx_description
1 polymer ?
#
loop_
_entity_poly.entity_id
_entity_poly.type
_entity_poly.pdbx_seq_one_letter_code
_entity_poly.pdbx_strand_id
1 'polypeptide(L)' 'MNKRKSVSDGHLMDWWRKCVRIIFGHTCAFCNEHYGLECHHIAKRGIWKLRWDWRNGILVCNAKHHSYAKSK' A
#
# COMPACT_ATOMS: atom_id res chain seq x y z
N MET A 1 28.58 -9.36 -20.09
CA MET A 1 27.35 -8.54 -19.94
C MET A 1 27.02 -8.41 -18.45
N ASN A 2 27.19 -7.23 -17.85
CA ASN A 2 26.86 -7.03 -16.44
C ASN A 2 25.34 -7.14 -16.25
N LYS A 3 24.86 -8.17 -15.54
CA LYS A 3 23.46 -8.28 -15.13
C LYS A 3 23.13 -7.05 -14.28
N ARG A 4 22.32 -6.12 -14.81
CA ARG A 4 21.76 -5.03 -13.99
C ARG A 4 20.99 -5.68 -12.84
N LYS A 5 21.29 -5.29 -11.60
CA LYS A 5 20.54 -5.75 -10.42
C LYS A 5 19.07 -5.38 -10.64
N SER A 6 18.17 -6.35 -10.60
CA SER A 6 16.73 -6.07 -10.60
C SER A 6 16.38 -5.28 -9.34
N VAL A 7 15.34 -4.43 -9.43
CA VAL A 7 14.78 -3.78 -8.23
C VAL A 7 14.28 -4.87 -7.28
N SER A 8 14.61 -4.77 -6.00
CA SER A 8 14.17 -5.73 -4.99
C SER A 8 12.67 -5.59 -4.71
N ASP A 9 12.00 -6.69 -4.32
CA ASP A 9 10.59 -6.66 -3.87
C ASP A 9 10.40 -5.62 -2.74
N GLY A 10 11.38 -5.51 -1.83
CA GLY A 10 11.39 -4.51 -0.76
C GLY A 10 11.33 -3.07 -1.29
N HIS A 11 12.18 -2.71 -2.26
CA HIS A 11 12.14 -1.37 -2.84
C HIS A 11 10.83 -1.09 -3.58
N LEU A 12 10.29 -2.08 -4.31
CA LEU A 12 8.99 -1.94 -4.97
C LEU A 12 7.87 -1.74 -3.95
N MET A 13 7.90 -2.45 -2.82
CA MET A 13 6.93 -2.30 -1.73
C MET A 13 7.02 -0.92 -1.08
N ASP A 14 8.22 -0.39 -0.87
CA ASP A 14 8.41 0.94 -0.28
C ASP A 14 7.94 2.06 -1.22
N TRP A 15 8.23 1.94 -2.52
CA TRP A 15 7.69 2.86 -3.52
C TRP A 15 6.17 2.79 -3.61
N TRP A 16 5.60 1.58 -3.61
CA TRP A 16 4.16 1.39 -3.60
C TRP A 16 3.51 2.06 -2.38
N ARG A 17 4.03 1.86 -1.16
CA ARG A 17 3.53 2.53 0.06
C ARG A 17 3.58 4.05 -0.05
N LYS A 18 4.66 4.61 -0.61
CA LYS A 18 4.79 6.05 -0.83
C LYS A 18 3.73 6.57 -1.81
N CYS A 19 3.54 5.89 -2.94
CA CYS A 19 2.53 6.26 -3.92
C CYS A 19 1.13 6.26 -3.30
N VAL A 20 0.75 5.20 -2.58
CA VAL A 20 -0.55 5.11 -1.91
C VAL A 20 -0.72 6.27 -0.92
N ARG A 21 0.29 6.58 -0.10
CA ARG A 21 0.21 7.71 0.84
C ARG A 21 -0.03 9.06 0.17
N ILE A 22 0.66 9.31 -0.95
CA ILE A 22 0.53 10.56 -1.71
C ILE A 22 -0.88 10.69 -2.29
N ILE A 23 -1.41 9.63 -2.89
CA ILE A 23 -2.74 9.62 -3.51
C ILE A 23 -3.85 9.90 -2.49
N PHE A 24 -3.71 9.37 -1.27
CA PHE A 24 -4.65 9.62 -0.18
C PHE A 24 -4.32 10.88 0.64
N GLY A 25 -3.39 11.73 0.18
CA GLY A 25 -3.03 12.97 0.87
C GLY A 25 -2.59 12.77 2.33
N HIS A 26 -1.96 11.63 2.64
CA HIS A 26 -1.59 11.25 4.01
C HIS A 26 -2.78 11.21 4.99
N THR A 27 -3.96 10.79 4.51
CA THR A 27 -5.18 10.62 5.33
C THR A 27 -5.80 9.24 5.19
N CYS A 28 -6.48 8.78 6.24
CA CYS A 28 -7.29 7.59 6.19
C CYS A 28 -8.43 7.75 5.17
N ALA A 29 -8.55 6.79 4.26
CA ALA A 29 -9.56 6.74 3.20
C ALA A 29 -11.02 6.82 3.71
N PHE A 30 -11.26 6.48 4.99
CA PHE A 30 -12.60 6.40 5.57
C PHE A 30 -12.95 7.55 6.53
N CYS A 31 -11.97 8.15 7.21
CA CYS A 31 -12.26 9.05 8.33
C CYS A 31 -11.31 10.24 8.47
N ASN A 32 -10.50 10.53 7.44
CA ASN A 32 -9.55 11.65 7.41
C ASN A 32 -8.55 11.70 8.58
N GLU A 33 -8.37 10.60 9.31
CA GLU A 33 -7.35 10.49 10.35
C GLU A 33 -5.96 10.62 9.71
N HIS A 34 -5.03 11.27 10.41
CA HIS A 34 -3.66 11.51 9.93
C HIS A 34 -2.62 10.65 10.66
N TYR A 35 -2.99 10.05 11.79
CA TYR A 35 -2.10 9.24 12.62
C TYR A 35 -2.34 7.74 12.50
N GLY A 36 -1.30 6.95 12.78
CA GLY A 36 -1.40 5.48 12.80
C GLY A 36 -1.84 4.89 11.46
N LEU A 37 -1.39 5.49 10.34
CA LEU A 37 -1.80 5.09 9.00
C LEU A 37 -0.97 3.93 8.46
N GLU A 38 -1.63 2.92 7.93
CA GLU A 38 -1.02 1.75 7.30
C GLU A 38 -1.57 1.55 5.88
N CYS A 39 -0.69 1.11 4.98
CA CYS A 39 -1.06 0.80 3.60
C CYS A 39 -1.42 -0.68 3.49
N HIS A 40 -2.56 -0.98 2.89
CA HIS A 40 -3.03 -2.34 2.66
C HIS A 40 -3.34 -2.57 1.20
N HIS A 41 -3.29 -3.83 0.80
CA HIS A 41 -3.75 -4.25 -0.52
C HIS A 41 -5.26 -4.48 -0.50
N ILE A 42 -5.97 -3.97 -1.52
CA ILE A 42 -7.42 -4.20 -1.69
C ILE A 42 -7.65 -5.64 -2.19
N ALA A 43 -6.95 -6.03 -3.25
CA ALA A 43 -6.86 -7.39 -3.76
C ALA A 43 -5.57 -8.08 -3.26
N LYS A 44 -5.63 -9.38 -3.00
CA LYS A 44 -4.55 -10.15 -2.34
C LYS A 44 -3.17 -9.91 -2.97
N ARG A 45 -2.14 -9.73 -2.11
CA ARG A 45 -0.72 -9.55 -2.52
C ARG A 45 -0.18 -10.66 -3.43
N GLY A 46 -0.79 -11.86 -3.39
CA GLY A 46 -0.46 -12.99 -4.26
C GLY A 46 -0.75 -12.72 -5.75
N ILE A 47 -1.65 -11.80 -6.07
CA ILE A 47 -1.95 -11.40 -7.45
C ILE A 47 -0.84 -10.49 -7.95
N TRP A 48 0.19 -11.10 -8.54
CA TRP A 48 1.45 -10.43 -8.88
C TRP A 48 1.27 -9.18 -9.76
N LYS A 49 0.32 -9.23 -10.71
CA LYS A 49 -0.03 -8.10 -11.60
C LYS A 49 -0.55 -6.86 -10.85
N LEU A 50 -1.18 -7.05 -9.68
CA LEU A 50 -1.78 -5.97 -8.89
C LEU A 50 -0.94 -5.60 -7.67
N ARG A 51 0.09 -6.37 -7.33
CA ARG A 51 0.84 -6.24 -6.08
C ARG A 51 1.41 -4.84 -5.85
N TRP A 52 1.90 -4.18 -6.89
CA TRP A 52 2.49 -2.85 -6.80
C TRP A 52 1.69 -1.80 -7.58
N ASP A 53 0.48 -2.14 -8.03
CA ASP A 53 -0.44 -1.15 -8.57
C ASP A 53 -0.90 -0.25 -7.41
N TRP A 54 -0.72 1.06 -7.57
CA TRP A 54 -1.13 2.03 -6.56
C TRP A 54 -2.66 2.00 -6.35
N ARG A 55 -3.43 1.65 -7.38
CA ARG A 55 -4.90 1.50 -7.32
C ARG A 55 -5.32 0.29 -6.48
N ASN A 56 -4.41 -0.66 -6.31
CA ASN A 56 -4.61 -1.80 -5.42
C ASN A 56 -4.21 -1.48 -3.97
N GLY A 57 -3.89 -0.23 -3.65
CA GLY A 57 -3.56 0.20 -2.30
C GLY A 57 -4.65 1.05 -1.66
N ILE A 58 -4.81 0.90 -0.35
CA ILE A 58 -5.66 1.75 0.48
C ILE A 58 -4.89 2.19 1.73
N LEU A 59 -5.04 3.45 2.13
CA LEU A 59 -4.46 4.00 3.35
C LEU A 59 -5.53 4.05 4.45
N VAL A 60 -5.33 3.33 5.55
CA VAL A 60 -6.30 3.26 6.65
C VAL A 60 -5.65 3.51 7.99
N CYS A 61 -6.39 4.08 8.94
CA CYS A 61 -5.92 4.22 10.32
C CYS A 61 -6.08 2.91 11.07
N ASN A 62 -5.03 2.52 11.80
CA ASN A 62 -4.97 1.27 12.52
C ASN A 62 -6.05 1.19 13.62
N ALA A 63 -6.30 2.32 14.31
CA ALA A 63 -7.22 2.39 15.44
C ALA A 63 -8.70 2.12 15.09
N LYS A 64 -9.17 2.49 13.90
CA LYS A 64 -10.60 2.46 13.56
C LYS A 64 -10.91 1.63 12.31
N HIS A 65 -10.03 1.65 11.32
CA HIS A 65 -10.36 1.12 9.99
C HIS A 65 -9.41 0.02 9.49
N HIS A 66 -8.51 -0.49 10.34
CA HIS A 66 -7.62 -1.59 9.97
C HIS A 66 -8.42 -2.84 9.55
N SER A 67 -9.50 -3.18 10.25
CA SER A 67 -10.30 -4.39 9.99
C SER A 67 -10.89 -4.42 8.58
N TYR A 68 -11.29 -3.28 8.03
CA TYR A 68 -11.81 -3.16 6.66
C TYR A 68 -10.76 -3.50 5.60
N ALA A 69 -9.49 -3.33 5.94
CA ALA A 69 -8.36 -3.65 5.08
C ALA A 69 -7.83 -5.08 5.28
N LYS A 70 -8.32 -5.81 6.29
CA LYS A 70 -8.02 -7.24 6.53
C LYS A 70 -9.03 -8.13 5.78
N SER A 71 -9.10 -8.01 4.46
CA SER A 71 -9.76 -9.02 3.64
C SER A 71 -8.81 -10.21 3.44
N LYS A 72 -9.11 -11.33 4.12
CA LYS A 72 -8.36 -12.62 4.09
C LYS A 72 -8.19 -13.21 2.69
#